data_AF-A0A1X7U0M5-F1
#
_entry.id   AF-A0A1X7U0M5-F1
#
_cell.length_a   1.000
_cell.length_b   1.000
_cell.length_c   1.000
_cell.angle_alpha   90.00
_cell.angle_beta   90.00
_cell.angle_gamma   90.00
#
_symmetry.space_group_name_H-M   'P 1'
#
loop_
_entity.id
_entity.type
_entity.pdbx_description
1 polymer ?
#
loop_
_entity_poly.entity_id
_entity_poly.type
_entity_poly.pdbx_seq_one_letter_code
_entity_poly.pdbx_strand_id
1 'polypeptide(L)' 'VPQTNQVWEAIARRYEQLLSFNNCIGTLDGKHIKFKPPHNSGSDYNNYKLFFSLLFVAIVDKDYRFIYNDIGCNG' A
#
# COMPACT_ATOMS: atom_id res chain seq x y z
N VAL A 1 10.10 -0.51 5.97
CA VAL A 1 10.19 0.96 6.06
C VAL A 1 11.63 1.43 6.24
N PRO A 2 12.04 2.51 5.55
CA PRO A 2 13.38 3.10 5.64
C PRO A 2 13.77 3.45 7.08
N GLN A 3 15.04 3.18 7.41
CA GLN A 3 15.54 3.27 8.80
C GLN A 3 16.30 4.58 9.08
N THR A 4 16.60 5.39 8.06
CA THR A 4 17.38 6.62 8.21
C THR A 4 16.80 7.77 7.37
N ASN A 5 16.99 9.01 7.84
CA ASN A 5 16.55 10.21 7.13
C ASN A 5 17.19 10.33 5.74
N GLN A 6 18.44 9.89 5.59
CA GLN A 6 19.15 9.92 4.30
C GLN A 6 18.43 9.11 3.22
N VAL A 7 17.84 7.97 3.59
CA VAL A 7 17.07 7.16 2.63
C VAL A 7 15.75 7.84 2.26
N TRP A 8 15.08 8.48 3.23
CA TRP A 8 13.86 9.26 2.97
C TRP A 8 14.14 10.46 2.06
N GLU A 9 15.23 11.18 2.30
CA GLU A 9 15.68 12.28 1.44
C GLU A 9 16.00 11.80 0.02
N ALA A 10 16.63 10.63 -0.12
CA ALA A 10 16.91 10.05 -1.43
C ALA A 10 15.62 9.74 -2.20
N ILE A 11 14.60 9.18 -1.53
CA ILE A 11 13.28 8.94 -2.13
C ILE A 11 12.64 10.27 -2.55
N ALA A 12 12.62 11.27 -1.66
CA ALA A 12 12.06 12.59 -1.96
C ALA A 12 12.73 13.27 -3.17
N ARG A 13 14.06 13.24 -3.23
CA ARG A 13 14.82 13.77 -4.38
C ARG A 13 14.48 13.03 -5.67
N ARG A 14 14.24 11.72 -5.60
CA ARG A 14 13.88 10.91 -6.77
C ARG A 14 12.50 11.31 -7.33
N TYR A 15 11.54 11.60 -6.45
CA TYR A 15 10.23 12.13 -6.84
C TYR A 15 10.32 13.53 -7.44
N GLU A 16 11.10 14.43 -6.83
CA GLU A 16 11.34 15.77 -7.34
C GLU A 16 11.98 15.74 -8.74
N GLN A 17 13.01 14.93 -8.94
CA GLN A 17 13.72 14.82 -10.23
C GLN A 17 12.84 14.30 -11.38
N LEU A 18 11.92 13.37 -11.10
CA LEU A 18 11.15 12.68 -12.14
C LEU A 18 9.73 13.22 -12.33
N LEU A 19 9.14 13.80 -11.29
CA LEU A 19 7.74 14.24 -11.28
C LEU A 19 7.56 15.67 -10.77
N SER A 20 8.63 16.37 -10.37
CA SER A 20 8.57 17.70 -9.75
C SER A 20 7.73 17.72 -8.46
N PHE A 21 7.67 16.59 -7.75
CA PHE A 21 6.97 16.48 -6.46
C PHE A 21 7.95 16.66 -5.31
N ASN A 22 7.99 17.87 -4.77
CA ASN A 22 8.85 18.19 -3.62
C ASN A 22 8.38 17.46 -2.36
N ASN A 23 9.34 16.95 -1.60
CA ASN A 23 9.12 16.26 -0.32
C ASN A 23 8.18 15.04 -0.40
N CYS A 24 7.98 14.45 -1.58
CA CYS A 24 7.18 13.24 -1.73
C CYS A 24 8.00 12.00 -1.36
N ILE A 25 7.63 11.33 -0.27
CA ILE A 25 8.36 10.18 0.27
C ILE A 25 7.77 8.82 -0.12
N GLY A 26 6.77 8.81 -1.00
CA GLY A 26 6.14 7.59 -1.48
C GLY A 26 4.74 7.85 -2.03
N THR A 27 4.24 6.88 -2.78
CA THR A 27 2.89 6.85 -3.32
C THR A 27 2.11 5.72 -2.65
N LEU A 28 0.96 6.04 -2.06
CA LEU A 28 0.06 5.09 -1.43
C LEU A 28 -0.96 4.59 -2.46
N ASP A 29 -1.12 3.28 -2.55
CA ASP A 29 -2.21 2.64 -3.29
C ASP A 29 -2.79 1.46 -2.51
N GLY A 30 -4.05 1.13 -2.79
CA GLY A 30 -4.79 0.07 -2.11
C GLY A 30 -5.65 -0.75 -3.07
N LYS A 31 -5.72 -2.06 -2.83
CA LYS A 31 -6.51 -2.99 -3.65
C LYS A 31 -7.27 -3.98 -2.79
N HIS A 32 -8.57 -4.13 -3.06
CA HIS A 32 -9.35 -5.26 -2.57
C HIS A 32 -8.99 -6.52 -3.36
N ILE A 33 -8.38 -7.48 -2.70
CA ILE A 33 -8.05 -8.80 -3.24
C ILE A 33 -9.20 -9.75 -2.95
N LYS A 34 -9.83 -10.28 -4.01
CA LYS A 34 -10.83 -11.35 -3.89
C LYS A 34 -10.19 -12.59 -3.31
N PHE A 35 -10.81 -13.19 -2.31
CA PHE A 35 -10.34 -14.44 -1.73
C PHE A 35 -11.49 -15.28 -1.17
N LYS A 36 -11.18 -16.51 -0.78
CA LYS A 36 -12.12 -17.40 -0.08
C LYS A 36 -11.81 -17.34 1.42
N PRO A 37 -12.73 -16.84 2.26
CA PRO A 37 -12.47 -16.73 3.69
C PRO A 37 -12.55 -18.10 4.39
N PRO A 38 -11.99 -18.22 5.61
CA PRO A 38 -12.11 -19.43 6.43
C PRO A 38 -13.57 -19.80 6.74
N HIS A 39 -13.83 -21.05 7.12
CA HIS A 39 -15.16 -21.42 7.61
C HIS A 39 -15.52 -20.57 8.85
N ASN A 40 -16.80 -20.20 8.96
CA ASN A 40 -17.35 -19.42 10.07
C ASN A 40 -16.82 -17.98 10.21
N SER A 41 -16.23 -17.41 9.16
CA SER A 41 -15.83 -15.99 9.11
C SER A 41 -16.99 -15.00 8.99
N GLY A 42 -18.24 -15.47 8.98
CA GLY A 42 -19.44 -14.64 8.89
C GLY A 42 -19.35 -13.59 7.77
N SER A 43 -19.52 -12.32 8.13
CA SER A 43 -19.41 -11.16 7.26
C SER A 43 -18.09 -10.40 7.39
N ASP A 44 -17.11 -10.94 8.11
CA ASP A 44 -15.87 -10.22 8.46
C ASP A 44 -15.09 -9.73 7.24
N TYR A 45 -15.27 -10.39 6.11
CA TYR A 45 -14.57 -10.07 4.87
C TYR A 45 -15.48 -9.52 3.77
N ASN A 46 -16.76 -9.26 4.08
CA ASN A 46 -17.68 -8.74 3.08
C ASN A 46 -17.37 -7.28 2.80
N ASN A 47 -17.09 -6.98 1.54
CA ASN A 47 -17.03 -5.61 1.07
C ASN A 47 -18.37 -5.08 0.60
N TYR A 48 -18.40 -3.77 0.35
CA TYR A 48 -19.57 -3.07 -0.18
C TYR A 48 -20.04 -3.60 -1.55
N LYS A 49 -19.16 -4.22 -2.33
CA LYS A 49 -19.46 -4.81 -3.63
C LYS A 49 -19.97 -6.26 -3.53
N LEU A 50 -20.36 -6.70 -2.34
CA LEU A 50 -20.97 -8.00 -2.06
C LEU A 50 -20.09 -9.18 -2.45
N PHE A 51 -18.78 -9.07 -2.21
CA PHE A 51 -17.86 -10.21 -2.29
C PHE A 51 -16.85 -10.18 -1.15
N PHE A 52 -16.21 -11.33 -0.89
CA PHE A 52 -15.17 -11.41 0.14
C PHE A 52 -13.83 -10.84 -0.33
N SER A 53 -13.27 -9.87 0.40
CA SER A 53 -11.93 -9.35 0.13
C SER A 53 -11.04 -9.18 1.34
N LEU A 54 -9.74 -9.23 1.06
CA LEU A 54 -8.69 -8.70 1.91
C LEU A 54 -8.22 -7.37 1.31
N LEU A 55 -7.98 -6.38 2.16
CA LEU A 55 -7.35 -5.14 1.74
C LEU A 55 -5.83 -5.34 1.67
N PHE A 56 -5.26 -5.03 0.50
CA PHE A 56 -3.82 -4.83 0.31
C PHE A 56 -3.55 -3.34 0.22
N VAL A 57 -2.64 -2.83 1.02
CA VAL A 57 -2.18 -1.43 0.95
C VAL A 57 -0.67 -1.44 0.78
N ALA A 58 -0.17 -0.60 -0.12
CA ALA A 58 1.26 -0.46 -0.35
C ALA A 58 1.65 1.01 -0.49
N ILE A 59 2.82 1.32 0.04
CA ILE A 59 3.54 2.55 -0.25
C ILE A 59 4.72 2.16 -1.13
N VAL A 60 4.82 2.77 -2.31
CA VAL A 60 5.91 2.53 -3.26
C VAL A 60 6.75 3.79 -3.44
N ASP A 61 8.02 3.63 -3.80
CA ASP A 61 8.86 4.73 -4.27
C ASP A 61 8.65 4.99 -5.76
N LYS A 62 9.33 6.02 -6.28
CA LYS A 62 9.24 6.42 -7.67
C LYS A 62 9.81 5.37 -8.65
N ASP A 63 10.70 4.51 -8.17
CA ASP A 63 11.30 3.41 -8.93
C ASP A 63 10.47 2.12 -8.81
N TYR A 64 9.21 2.22 -8.35
CA TYR A 64 8.24 1.12 -8.20
C TYR A 64 8.64 0.06 -7.18
N ARG A 65 9.47 0.41 -6.19
CA ARG A 65 9.86 -0.49 -5.10
C ARG A 65 8.96 -0.28 -3.90
N PHE A 66 8.57 -1.36 -3.24
CA PHE A 66 7.78 -1.28 -2.01
C PHE A 66 8.62 -0.69 -0.86
N ILE A 67 8.15 0.41 -0.29
CA ILE A 67 8.65 1.03 0.95
C ILE A 67 8.00 0.35 2.16
N TYR A 68 6.69 0.09 2.03
CA TYR A 68 5.83 -0.55 2.99
C TYR A 68 4.72 -1.29 2.27
N ASN A 69 4.31 -2.43 2.79
CA ASN A 69 3.06 -3.08 2.39
C ASN A 69 2.41 -3.72 3.60
N ASP A 70 1.09 -3.84 3.55
CA ASP A 70 0.29 -4.53 4.53
C ASP A 70 -0.83 -5.31 3.83
N ILE A 71 -1.09 -6.51 4.33
CA ILE A 71 -2.11 -7.44 3.84
C ILE A 71 -2.82 -8.01 5.06
N GLY A 72 -4.15 -7.95 5.06
CA GLY A 72 -4.93 -8.70 6.05
C GLY A 72 -5.93 -7.88 6.83
N CYS A 73 -6.10 -6.60 6.50
CA CYS A 73 -7.24 -5.87 7.01
C CYS A 73 -8.52 -6.34 6.30
N ASN A 74 -9.55 -6.59 7.09
CA ASN A 74 -10.90 -6.90 6.64
C ASN A 74 -11.45 -5.72 5.83
N GLY A 75 -12.08 -5.98 4.69
CA GLY A 75 -12.60 -4.91 3.83
C GLY A 75 -13.50 -5.37 2.72
#